data_AF-A0A5J4P908-F1
#
_entry.id   AF-A0A5J4P908-F1
#
_cell.length_a   1.000
_cell.length_b   1.000
_cell.length_c   1.000
_cell.angle_alpha   90.00
_cell.angle_beta   90.00
_cell.angle_gamma   90.00
#
_symmetry.space_group_name_H-M   'P 1'
#
loop_
_entity.id
_entity.type
_entity.pdbx_description
1 polymer ?
#
loop_
_entity_poly.entity_id
_entity_poly.type
_entity_poly.pdbx_seq_one_letter_code
_entity_poly.pdbx_strand_id
1 'polypeptide(L)'
;IARDYHFQSLKEYGALLTIYNIGMEEVRGEAKGKPYQGLIYSALNDKGEKVGNPFKSSLFGKPVGIPALEKRIEKSAEIIKDKGLKERSKKVIASAMRSCGNRLDFEKALEKQGMGVLFRTNDEGRIYGATFIDHEQKCVFNGSRLGKEFSANVFNDLFNGSGQKQEQPDHKAGQAFETFENVSRERENSDTGMGGIFDILPI
;
A
#
# COMPACT_ATOMS: atom_id res chain seq x y z
N ILE A 1 -13.99 -7.76 -1.74
CA ILE A 1 -12.51 -7.64 -1.88
C ILE A 1 -11.77 -8.60 -0.95
N ALA A 2 -11.60 -8.29 0.35
CA ALA A 2 -10.80 -9.14 1.25
C ALA A 2 -11.29 -10.59 1.39
N ARG A 3 -12.60 -10.82 1.19
CA ARG A 3 -13.20 -12.17 1.23
C ARG A 3 -12.94 -13.00 -0.02
N ASP A 4 -12.64 -12.35 -1.14
CA ASP A 4 -12.60 -12.96 -2.47
C ASP A 4 -11.17 -13.18 -2.95
N TYR A 5 -10.22 -12.35 -2.47
CA TYR A 5 -8.82 -12.41 -2.87
C TYR A 5 -7.92 -13.09 -1.82
N HIS A 6 -6.86 -13.74 -2.30
CA HIS A 6 -5.78 -14.32 -1.52
C HIS A 6 -4.56 -13.40 -1.55
N PHE A 7 -4.07 -13.04 -0.38
CA PHE A 7 -2.90 -12.18 -0.18
C PHE A 7 -2.18 -12.62 1.09
N GLN A 8 -0.86 -12.40 1.16
CA GLN A 8 0.00 -12.89 2.24
C GLN A 8 0.60 -11.75 3.09
N SER A 9 0.10 -10.52 2.93
CA SER A 9 0.54 -9.36 3.71
C SER A 9 -0.46 -8.19 3.60
N LEU A 10 -0.42 -7.27 4.57
CA LEU A 10 -1.18 -6.01 4.49
C LEU A 10 -0.75 -5.16 3.29
N LYS A 11 0.53 -5.18 2.91
CA LYS A 11 1.03 -4.45 1.73
C LYS A 11 0.41 -4.96 0.43
N GLU A 12 0.29 -6.29 0.28
CA GLU A 12 -0.42 -6.89 -0.87
C GLU A 12 -1.91 -6.55 -0.86
N TYR A 13 -2.55 -6.58 0.32
CA TYR A 13 -3.93 -6.15 0.43
C TYR A 13 -4.12 -4.67 0.07
N GLY A 14 -3.24 -3.78 0.55
CA GLY A 14 -3.25 -2.36 0.19
C GLY A 14 -3.09 -2.14 -1.32
N ALA A 15 -2.17 -2.85 -1.97
CA ALA A 15 -2.01 -2.79 -3.44
C ALA A 15 -3.25 -3.29 -4.20
N LEU A 16 -3.98 -4.27 -3.65
CA LEU A 16 -5.27 -4.68 -4.21
C LEU A 16 -6.36 -3.62 -4.00
N LEU A 17 -6.28 -2.79 -2.97
CA LEU A 17 -7.27 -1.73 -2.76
C LEU A 17 -7.06 -0.55 -3.70
N THR A 18 -5.81 -0.26 -4.11
CA THR A 18 -5.52 0.87 -4.99
C THR A 18 -6.18 0.74 -6.36
N ILE A 19 -6.39 -0.48 -6.87
CA ILE A 19 -7.14 -0.71 -8.12
C ILE A 19 -8.64 -0.38 -8.01
N TYR A 20 -9.16 -0.25 -6.79
CA TYR A 20 -10.53 0.20 -6.50
C TYR A 20 -10.54 1.65 -6.01
N ASN A 21 -9.45 2.41 -6.23
CA ASN A 21 -9.29 3.79 -5.77
C ASN A 21 -9.42 3.92 -4.25
N ILE A 22 -8.92 2.92 -3.51
CA ILE A 22 -8.91 2.91 -2.04
C ILE A 22 -7.46 2.83 -1.55
N GLY A 23 -7.04 3.85 -0.82
CA GLY A 23 -5.79 3.86 -0.08
C GLY A 23 -5.97 3.18 1.28
N MET A 24 -4.94 2.49 1.74
CA MET A 24 -4.92 1.88 3.08
C MET A 24 -3.56 2.09 3.73
N GLU A 25 -3.59 2.57 4.96
CA GLU A 25 -2.40 2.81 5.77
C GLU A 25 -2.53 2.14 7.13
N GLU A 26 -1.44 1.54 7.57
CA GLU A 26 -1.34 1.04 8.94
C GLU A 26 -0.88 2.18 9.84
N VAL A 27 -1.62 2.40 10.93
CA VAL A 27 -1.29 3.41 11.95
C VAL A 27 -1.00 2.71 13.26
N ARG A 28 0.04 3.18 13.94
CA ARG A 28 0.47 2.71 15.26
C ARG A 28 0.68 3.91 16.15
N GLY A 29 0.38 3.75 17.43
CA GLY A 29 0.65 4.78 18.42
C GLY A 29 0.24 4.33 19.81
N GLU A 30 0.21 5.28 20.73
CA GLU A 30 -0.23 5.08 22.09
C GLU A 30 -1.35 6.06 22.43
N ALA A 31 -2.39 5.58 23.11
CA ALA A 31 -3.46 6.42 23.63
C ALA A 31 -3.75 6.03 25.07
N LYS A 32 -3.58 6.98 26.01
CA LYS A 32 -3.81 6.76 27.45
C LYS A 32 -3.02 5.56 28.00
N GLY A 33 -1.74 5.43 27.65
CA GLY A 33 -0.90 4.32 28.12
C GLY A 33 -1.14 2.99 27.40
N LYS A 34 -2.02 2.94 26.40
CA LYS A 34 -2.33 1.70 25.65
C LYS A 34 -1.85 1.81 24.21
N PRO A 35 -0.99 0.89 23.74
CA PRO A 35 -0.65 0.85 22.33
C PRO A 35 -1.90 0.52 21.52
N TYR A 36 -2.05 1.17 20.37
CA TYR A 36 -3.06 0.83 19.40
C TYR A 36 -2.42 0.62 18.03
N GLN A 37 -3.03 -0.29 17.28
CA GLN A 37 -2.68 -0.60 15.91
C GLN A 37 -3.99 -0.61 15.11
N GLY A 38 -4.05 0.20 14.07
CA GLY A 38 -5.26 0.42 13.30
C GLY A 38 -4.98 0.55 11.81
N LEU A 39 -6.07 0.59 11.03
CA LEU A 39 -5.98 0.88 9.61
C LEU A 39 -6.78 2.15 9.31
N ILE A 40 -6.22 2.98 8.45
CA ILE A 40 -6.87 4.16 7.88
C ILE A 40 -7.13 3.87 6.40
N TYR A 41 -8.35 4.09 5.95
CA TYR A 41 -8.76 3.99 4.57
C TYR A 41 -8.99 5.38 3.98
N SER A 42 -8.64 5.62 2.73
CA SER A 42 -8.86 6.89 2.04
C SER A 42 -9.35 6.63 0.62
N ALA A 43 -10.10 7.57 0.04
CA ALA A 43 -10.34 7.56 -1.40
C ALA A 43 -9.09 8.03 -2.14
N LEU A 44 -8.84 7.48 -3.32
CA LEU A 44 -7.77 7.90 -4.23
C LEU A 44 -8.38 8.54 -5.48
N ASN A 45 -7.70 9.52 -6.06
CA ASN A 45 -8.02 10.03 -7.39
C ASN A 45 -7.37 9.17 -8.49
N ASP A 46 -7.57 9.54 -9.76
CA ASP A 46 -7.02 8.82 -10.92
C ASP A 46 -5.48 8.82 -10.98
N LYS A 47 -4.83 9.70 -10.21
CA LYS A 47 -3.37 9.76 -10.06
C LYS A 47 -2.87 8.90 -8.88
N GLY A 48 -3.76 8.26 -8.14
CA GLY A 48 -3.44 7.51 -6.92
C GLY A 48 -3.19 8.39 -5.69
N GLU A 49 -3.53 9.68 -5.75
CA GLU A 49 -3.35 10.61 -4.63
C GLU A 49 -4.58 10.58 -3.71
N LYS A 50 -4.37 10.72 -2.40
CA LYS A 50 -5.48 10.72 -1.43
C LYS A 50 -6.37 11.95 -1.61
N VAL A 51 -7.67 11.73 -1.59
CA VAL A 51 -8.69 12.79 -1.66
C VAL A 51 -9.75 12.61 -0.58
N GLY A 52 -10.23 13.74 -0.06
CA GLY A 52 -11.24 13.76 1.00
C GLY A 52 -10.70 13.32 2.37
N ASN A 53 -11.64 13.04 3.28
CA ASN A 53 -11.32 12.69 4.66
C ASN A 53 -11.04 11.19 4.81
N PRO A 54 -9.98 10.79 5.53
CA PRO A 54 -9.71 9.40 5.82
C PRO A 54 -10.72 8.79 6.80
N PHE A 55 -10.94 7.47 6.68
CA PHE A 55 -11.83 6.68 7.52
C PHE A 55 -11.05 5.69 8.37
N LYS A 56 -11.33 5.65 9.68
CA LYS A 56 -10.76 4.63 10.58
C LYS A 56 -11.42 3.29 10.34
N SER A 57 -10.65 2.20 10.37
CA SER A 57 -11.18 0.83 10.22
C SER A 57 -12.26 0.49 11.25
N SER A 58 -12.20 1.08 12.44
CA SER A 58 -13.21 0.93 13.48
C SER A 58 -14.61 1.38 13.08
N LEU A 59 -14.74 2.30 12.09
CA LEU A 59 -16.04 2.75 11.57
C LEU A 59 -16.76 1.65 10.79
N PHE A 60 -16.00 0.76 10.16
CA PHE A 60 -16.53 -0.33 9.32
C PHE A 60 -16.71 -1.64 10.09
N GLY A 61 -16.33 -1.66 11.37
CA GLY A 61 -16.41 -2.81 12.26
C GLY A 61 -15.24 -3.81 12.13
N LYS A 62 -15.33 -4.88 12.93
CA LYS A 62 -14.27 -5.89 13.10
C LYS A 62 -13.78 -6.57 11.80
N PRO A 63 -14.61 -6.86 10.78
CA PRO A 63 -14.18 -7.63 9.60
C PRO A 63 -13.09 -6.98 8.74
N VAL A 64 -12.89 -5.66 8.84
CA VAL A 64 -11.86 -4.92 8.09
C VAL A 64 -10.77 -4.33 9.00
N GLY A 65 -10.75 -4.77 10.27
CA GLY A 65 -9.68 -4.49 11.20
C GLY A 65 -8.51 -5.46 11.05
N ILE A 66 -7.39 -5.12 11.69
CA ILE A 66 -6.13 -5.88 11.61
C ILE A 66 -6.32 -7.36 11.99
N PRO A 67 -6.97 -7.73 13.12
CA PRO A 67 -7.06 -9.14 13.52
C PRO A 67 -7.79 -10.02 12.49
N ALA A 68 -8.81 -9.47 11.82
CA ALA A 68 -9.55 -10.19 10.78
C ALA A 68 -8.70 -10.38 9.52
N LEU A 69 -7.91 -9.37 9.15
CA LEU A 69 -7.02 -9.43 7.98
C LEU A 69 -5.82 -10.35 8.24
N GLU A 70 -5.27 -10.38 9.44
CA GLU A 70 -4.20 -11.33 9.82
C GLU A 70 -4.67 -12.77 9.68
N LYS A 71 -5.83 -13.11 10.24
CA LYS A 71 -6.43 -14.44 10.06
C LYS A 71 -6.69 -14.76 8.58
N ARG A 72 -7.05 -13.75 7.77
CA ARG A 72 -7.22 -13.92 6.32
C ARG A 72 -5.89 -14.16 5.61
N ILE A 73 -4.82 -13.49 6.03
CA ILE A 73 -3.46 -13.66 5.50
C ILE A 73 -2.97 -15.08 5.74
N GLU A 74 -3.13 -15.60 6.96
CA GLU A 74 -2.76 -16.98 7.32
C GLU A 74 -3.48 -18.00 6.45
N LYS A 75 -4.82 -17.92 6.40
CA LYS A 75 -5.64 -18.81 5.57
C LYS A 75 -5.30 -18.71 4.08
N SER A 76 -4.98 -17.51 3.60
CA SER A 76 -4.60 -17.31 2.20
C SER A 76 -3.25 -17.95 1.90
N ALA A 77 -2.29 -17.88 2.82
CA ALA A 77 -0.99 -18.52 2.65
C ALA A 77 -1.11 -20.05 2.51
N GLU A 78 -1.97 -20.67 3.31
CA GLU A 78 -2.30 -22.11 3.20
C GLU A 78 -2.91 -22.43 1.83
N ILE A 79 -3.98 -21.73 1.44
CA ILE A 79 -4.66 -21.97 0.16
C ILE A 79 -3.72 -21.78 -1.04
N ILE A 80 -2.88 -20.74 -1.03
CA ILE A 80 -1.90 -20.47 -2.09
C ILE A 80 -0.92 -21.64 -2.22
N LYS A 81 -0.45 -22.18 -1.09
CA LYS A 81 0.48 -23.30 -1.06
C LYS A 81 -0.20 -24.58 -1.56
N ASP A 82 -1.33 -24.94 -0.97
CA ASP A 82 -2.00 -26.22 -1.22
C ASP A 82 -2.52 -26.34 -2.66
N LYS A 83 -2.98 -25.22 -3.24
CA LYS A 83 -3.49 -25.20 -4.62
C LYS A 83 -2.44 -24.79 -5.66
N GLY A 84 -1.20 -24.50 -5.25
CA GLY A 84 -0.14 -24.09 -6.17
C GLY A 84 -0.44 -22.81 -6.97
N LEU A 85 -1.13 -21.84 -6.36
CA LEU A 85 -1.68 -20.65 -7.06
C LEU A 85 -0.61 -19.68 -7.59
N LYS A 86 0.68 -19.94 -7.36
CA LYS A 86 1.77 -19.12 -7.90
C LYS A 86 2.09 -19.46 -9.37
N GLU A 87 1.86 -20.69 -9.79
CA GLU A 87 2.42 -21.22 -11.05
C GLU A 87 1.85 -20.55 -12.30
N ARG A 88 0.54 -20.25 -12.31
CA ARG A 88 -0.08 -19.47 -13.38
C ARG A 88 0.57 -18.08 -13.46
N SER A 89 0.63 -17.38 -12.32
CA SER A 89 1.12 -16.01 -12.32
C SER A 89 2.58 -15.93 -12.76
N LYS A 90 3.45 -16.84 -12.29
CA LYS A 90 4.84 -16.93 -12.76
C LYS A 90 4.95 -17.10 -14.27
N LYS A 91 4.15 -18.01 -14.86
CA LYS A 91 4.18 -18.27 -16.31
C LYS A 91 3.76 -17.04 -17.12
N VAL A 92 2.67 -16.39 -16.72
CA VAL A 92 2.16 -15.18 -17.37
C VAL A 92 3.19 -14.05 -17.29
N ILE A 93 3.73 -13.78 -16.10
CA ILE A 93 4.72 -12.72 -15.87
C ILE A 93 6.00 -13.01 -16.68
N ALA A 94 6.54 -14.22 -16.60
CA ALA A 94 7.76 -14.59 -17.33
C ALA A 94 7.57 -14.50 -18.85
N SER A 95 6.38 -14.83 -19.36
CA SER A 95 6.06 -14.66 -20.77
C SER A 95 6.07 -13.19 -21.17
N ALA A 96 5.40 -12.33 -20.40
CA ALA A 96 5.35 -10.89 -20.65
C ALA A 96 6.74 -10.24 -20.57
N MET A 97 7.59 -10.65 -19.62
CA MET A 97 8.97 -10.18 -19.51
C MET A 97 9.82 -10.49 -20.76
N ARG A 98 9.58 -11.63 -21.43
CA ARG A 98 10.31 -12.00 -22.66
C ARG A 98 9.81 -11.25 -23.89
N SER A 99 8.54 -10.86 -23.91
CA SER A 99 7.91 -10.25 -25.08
C SER A 99 7.92 -8.71 -25.07
N CYS A 100 8.20 -8.09 -23.93
CA CYS A 100 8.05 -6.65 -23.74
C CYS A 100 9.37 -6.00 -23.32
N GLY A 101 9.80 -4.97 -24.05
CA GLY A 101 11.03 -4.21 -23.75
C GLY A 101 10.82 -2.95 -22.92
N ASN A 102 9.58 -2.59 -22.59
CA ASN A 102 9.26 -1.41 -21.79
C ASN A 102 8.08 -1.69 -20.86
N ARG A 103 7.92 -0.81 -19.86
CA ARG A 103 6.90 -0.92 -18.82
C ARG A 103 5.47 -0.92 -19.36
N LEU A 104 5.16 -0.01 -20.29
CA LEU A 104 3.81 0.17 -20.81
C LEU A 104 3.34 -1.08 -21.57
N ASP A 105 4.18 -1.66 -22.41
CA ASP A 105 3.86 -2.87 -23.14
C ASP A 105 3.74 -4.09 -22.22
N PHE A 106 4.57 -4.14 -21.18
CA PHE A 106 4.48 -5.18 -20.15
C PHE A 106 3.15 -5.12 -19.39
N GLU A 107 2.74 -3.95 -18.92
CA GLU A 107 1.46 -3.73 -18.22
C GLU A 107 0.27 -4.14 -19.12
N LYS A 108 0.27 -3.73 -20.39
CA LYS A 108 -0.77 -4.12 -21.37
C LYS A 108 -0.79 -5.63 -21.64
N ALA A 109 0.38 -6.27 -21.69
CA ALA A 109 0.47 -7.72 -21.90
C ALA A 109 -0.12 -8.50 -20.72
N LEU A 110 0.12 -8.04 -19.48
CA LEU A 110 -0.50 -8.62 -18.29
C LEU A 110 -2.01 -8.41 -18.27
N GLU A 111 -2.48 -7.21 -18.62
CA GLU A 111 -3.91 -6.87 -18.62
C GLU A 111 -4.70 -7.80 -19.55
N LYS A 112 -4.17 -8.09 -20.75
CA LYS A 112 -4.74 -9.06 -21.70
C LYS A 112 -4.85 -10.48 -21.13
N GLN A 113 -4.06 -10.81 -20.11
CA GLN A 113 -4.08 -12.10 -19.40
C GLN A 113 -4.84 -12.01 -18.06
N GLY A 114 -5.63 -10.95 -17.85
CA GLY A 114 -6.41 -10.74 -16.63
C GLY A 114 -5.54 -10.46 -15.40
N MET A 115 -4.37 -9.83 -15.59
CA MET A 115 -3.44 -9.52 -14.51
C MET A 115 -3.07 -8.04 -14.49
N GLY A 116 -3.08 -7.44 -13.30
CA GLY A 116 -2.53 -6.11 -13.05
C GLY A 116 -1.15 -6.19 -12.41
N VAL A 117 -0.39 -5.10 -12.50
CA VAL A 117 0.85 -4.90 -11.73
C VAL A 117 0.90 -3.48 -11.18
N LEU A 118 1.33 -3.36 -9.93
CA LEU A 118 1.63 -2.09 -9.29
C LEU A 118 3.14 -2.01 -9.04
N PHE A 119 3.80 -1.08 -9.74
CA PHE A 119 5.19 -0.73 -9.47
C PHE A 119 5.26 0.43 -8.49
N ARG A 120 6.09 0.28 -7.44
CA ARG A 120 6.45 1.36 -6.53
C ARG A 120 7.79 1.94 -6.96
N THR A 121 7.83 3.23 -7.19
CA THR A 121 9.01 3.99 -7.60
C THR A 121 9.38 5.03 -6.56
N ASN A 122 10.68 5.33 -6.43
CA ASN A 122 11.12 6.52 -5.70
C ASN A 122 11.06 7.76 -6.61
N ASP A 123 11.48 8.91 -6.09
CA ASP A 123 11.46 10.19 -6.81
C ASP A 123 12.37 10.21 -8.06
N GLU A 124 13.37 9.33 -8.10
CA GLU A 124 14.28 9.14 -9.24
C GLU A 124 13.73 8.16 -10.29
N GLY A 125 12.53 7.62 -10.08
CA GLY A 125 11.91 6.63 -10.97
C GLY A 125 12.44 5.20 -10.82
N ARG A 126 13.31 4.93 -9.84
CA ARG A 126 13.81 3.58 -9.54
C ARG A 126 12.68 2.72 -9.01
N ILE A 127 12.46 1.56 -9.64
CA ILE A 127 11.47 0.58 -9.19
C ILE A 127 12.05 -0.19 -7.99
N TYR A 128 11.40 -0.06 -6.83
CA TYR A 128 11.79 -0.75 -5.60
C TYR A 128 10.70 -1.70 -5.07
N GLY A 129 9.54 -1.72 -5.71
CA GLY A 129 8.47 -2.67 -5.44
C GLY A 129 7.71 -3.08 -6.70
N ALA A 130 7.31 -4.35 -6.76
CA ALA A 130 6.40 -4.88 -7.77
C ALA A 130 5.38 -5.79 -7.08
N THR A 131 4.10 -5.50 -7.27
CA THR A 131 2.99 -6.29 -6.74
C THR A 131 2.05 -6.66 -7.87
N PHE A 132 1.85 -7.96 -8.09
CA PHE A 132 1.03 -8.51 -9.16
C PHE A 132 -0.34 -8.91 -8.63
N ILE A 133 -1.38 -8.61 -9.40
CA ILE A 133 -2.78 -8.91 -9.06
C ILE A 133 -3.35 -9.81 -10.16
N ASP A 134 -3.50 -11.08 -9.85
CA ASP A 134 -4.11 -12.08 -10.73
C ASP A 134 -5.63 -12.06 -10.52
N HIS A 135 -6.39 -11.47 -11.45
CA HIS A 135 -7.84 -11.37 -11.32
C HIS A 135 -8.57 -12.67 -11.64
N GLU A 136 -7.92 -13.62 -12.32
CA GLU A 136 -8.48 -14.93 -12.65
C GLU A 136 -8.44 -15.83 -11.42
N GLN A 137 -7.27 -15.94 -10.77
CA GLN A 137 -7.10 -16.75 -9.57
C GLN A 137 -7.43 -16.00 -8.26
N LYS A 138 -7.76 -14.70 -8.37
CA LYS A 138 -7.98 -13.80 -7.23
C LYS A 138 -6.81 -13.80 -6.26
N CYS A 139 -5.59 -13.75 -6.78
CA CYS A 139 -4.36 -13.76 -5.96
C CYS A 139 -3.59 -12.45 -6.09
N VAL A 140 -2.91 -12.06 -5.01
CA VAL A 140 -2.01 -10.92 -5.00
C VAL A 140 -0.65 -11.36 -4.51
N PHE A 141 0.38 -11.03 -5.27
CA PHE A 141 1.74 -11.46 -4.99
C PHE A 141 2.70 -10.29 -5.08
N ASN A 142 3.44 -10.02 -4.01
CA ASN A 142 4.71 -9.31 -4.16
C ASN A 142 5.63 -10.16 -5.04
N GLY A 143 6.29 -9.52 -6.01
CA GLY A 143 7.12 -10.20 -6.99
C GLY A 143 8.21 -11.07 -6.34
N SER A 144 8.85 -10.58 -5.27
CA SER A 144 9.85 -11.35 -4.52
C SER A 144 9.30 -12.63 -3.87
N ARG A 145 7.98 -12.78 -3.66
CA ARG A 145 7.36 -14.04 -3.20
C ARG A 145 7.15 -15.06 -4.31
N LEU A 146 7.17 -14.64 -5.58
CA LEU A 146 7.10 -15.51 -6.74
C LEU A 146 8.48 -16.07 -7.10
N GLY A 147 9.54 -15.30 -6.87
CA GLY A 147 10.91 -15.69 -7.19
C GLY A 147 11.82 -14.47 -7.28
N LYS A 148 13.14 -14.69 -7.31
CA LYS A 148 14.13 -13.60 -7.43
C LYS A 148 14.02 -12.92 -8.80
N GLU A 149 13.69 -13.71 -9.82
CA GLU A 149 13.46 -13.29 -11.20
C GLU A 149 12.24 -12.36 -11.35
N PHE A 150 11.34 -12.33 -10.36
CA PHE A 150 10.18 -11.44 -10.35
C PHE A 150 10.35 -10.28 -9.36
N SER A 151 11.57 -10.04 -8.85
CA SER A 151 11.84 -8.95 -7.92
C SER A 151 11.79 -7.58 -8.60
N ALA A 152 11.57 -6.54 -7.80
CA ALA A 152 11.52 -5.15 -8.28
C ALA A 152 12.80 -4.75 -9.04
N ASN A 153 13.98 -5.17 -8.57
CA ASN A 153 15.25 -4.88 -9.23
C ASN A 153 15.31 -5.42 -10.66
N VAL A 154 14.76 -6.62 -10.91
CA VAL A 154 14.72 -7.19 -12.26
C VAL A 154 13.87 -6.32 -13.19
N PHE A 155 12.74 -5.80 -12.71
CA PHE A 155 11.91 -4.88 -13.50
C PHE A 155 12.54 -3.50 -13.66
N ASN A 156 13.24 -3.01 -12.64
CA ASN A 156 14.03 -1.78 -12.76
C ASN A 156 15.05 -1.92 -13.90
N ASP A 157 15.80 -3.02 -13.93
CA ASP A 157 16.81 -3.26 -14.95
C ASP A 157 16.17 -3.54 -16.33
N LEU A 158 15.04 -4.26 -16.37
CA LEU A 158 14.32 -4.53 -17.61
C LEU A 158 13.85 -3.24 -18.31
N PHE A 159 13.38 -2.25 -17.53
CA PHE A 159 12.80 -1.02 -18.09
C PHE A 159 13.77 0.17 -18.14
N ASN A 160 14.76 0.22 -17.24
CA ASN A 160 15.70 1.34 -17.11
C ASN A 160 17.18 0.93 -17.36
N GLY A 161 17.47 -0.37 -17.48
CA GLY A 161 18.82 -0.93 -17.47
C GLY A 161 19.66 -0.73 -18.73
N SER A 162 19.26 0.13 -19.66
CA SER A 162 20.14 0.62 -20.71
C SER A 162 21.09 1.75 -20.25
N GLY A 163 21.13 2.10 -18.95
CA GLY A 163 21.87 3.28 -18.48
C GLY A 163 22.70 3.20 -17.20
N GLN A 164 22.28 2.53 -16.11
CA GLN A 164 22.99 2.68 -14.82
C GLN A 164 22.90 1.43 -13.95
N LYS A 165 23.98 0.63 -13.90
CA LYS A 165 24.21 -0.34 -12.81
C LYS A 165 24.73 0.43 -11.60
N GLN A 166 23.89 0.61 -10.59
CA GLN A 166 24.35 0.95 -9.25
C GLN A 166 24.27 -0.31 -8.38
N GLU A 167 25.42 -0.78 -7.93
CA GLU A 167 25.55 -1.87 -6.97
C GLU A 167 25.01 -1.41 -5.60
N GLN A 168 24.21 -2.26 -4.94
CA GLN A 168 23.73 -2.02 -3.57
C GLN A 168 24.57 -2.78 -2.55
N PRO A 169 24.93 -2.16 -1.41
CA PRO A 169 25.37 -2.89 -0.23
C PRO A 169 24.18 -3.55 0.48
N ASP A 170 24.41 -4.75 0.99
CA ASP A 170 23.45 -5.54 1.76
C ASP A 170 23.05 -4.82 3.05
N HIS A 171 21.83 -4.30 3.11
CA HIS A 171 21.21 -3.86 4.37
C HIS A 171 19.98 -4.73 4.69
N LYS A 172 20.14 -5.55 5.73
CA LYS A 172 19.02 -6.13 6.47
C LYS A 172 18.21 -5.03 7.16
N ALA A 173 16.94 -5.37 7.39
CA ALA A 173 15.97 -4.81 8.33
C ALA A 173 14.98 -3.76 7.77
N GLY A 174 13.74 -3.93 8.21
CA GLY A 174 12.62 -3.08 7.85
C GLY A 174 12.84 -1.63 8.26
N GLN A 175 12.50 -0.73 7.35
CA GLN A 175 12.16 0.63 7.70
C GLN A 175 10.65 0.71 7.81
N ALA A 176 10.21 0.89 9.06
CA ALA A 176 8.91 1.45 9.36
C ALA A 176 8.82 2.82 8.68
N PHE A 177 7.68 3.08 8.04
CA PHE A 177 7.36 4.43 7.57
C PHE A 177 7.34 5.38 8.76
N GLU A 178 7.87 6.58 8.55
CA GLU A 178 7.69 7.70 9.47
C GLU A 178 6.20 7.98 9.62
N THR A 179 5.71 7.80 10.85
CA THR A 179 4.40 8.27 11.27
C THR A 179 4.47 9.80 11.30
N PHE A 180 3.72 10.48 10.44
CA PHE A 180 3.45 11.90 10.64
C PHE A 180 2.61 12.05 11.91
N GLU A 181 3.25 12.43 13.02
CA GLU A 181 2.57 12.82 14.24
C GLU A 181 1.86 14.18 14.06
N ASN A 182 0.55 14.16 14.33
CA ASN A 182 -0.26 15.18 14.99
C ASN A 182 0.11 16.67 14.81
N VAL A 183 -0.48 17.34 13.82
CA VAL A 183 -0.81 18.76 13.94
C VAL A 183 -2.30 18.86 14.27
N SER A 184 -2.63 18.90 15.56
CA SER A 184 -3.87 19.45 16.13
C SER A 184 -3.87 19.27 17.65
N ARG A 185 -3.13 20.12 18.37
CA ARG A 185 -3.42 20.55 19.76
C ARG A 185 -2.28 21.43 20.28
N GLU A 186 -2.31 22.70 19.92
CA GLU A 186 -1.83 23.78 20.80
C GLU A 186 -2.67 25.03 20.52
N ARG A 187 -3.55 25.35 21.48
CA ARG A 187 -3.90 26.69 21.95
C ARG A 187 -4.77 26.47 23.18
N GLU A 188 -4.10 26.16 24.29
CA GLU A 188 -4.66 26.41 25.62
C GLU A 188 -4.29 27.83 26.06
N ASN A 189 -5.26 28.41 26.77
CA ASN A 189 -5.27 29.68 27.48
C ASN A 189 -3.96 30.11 28.13
N SER A 190 -3.74 31.42 28.13
CA SER A 190 -3.19 32.12 29.30
C SER A 190 -4.00 33.39 29.55
N ASP A 191 -4.65 33.37 30.70
CA ASP A 191 -5.42 34.41 31.38
C ASP A 191 -4.51 35.55 31.88
N THR A 192 -5.04 36.79 31.94
CA THR A 192 -4.99 37.73 33.09
C THR A 192 -5.18 39.20 32.67
N GLY A 193 -6.16 39.86 33.30
CA GLY A 193 -5.89 41.14 33.95
C GLY A 193 -6.58 42.41 33.44
N MET A 194 -7.57 42.87 34.22
CA MET A 194 -7.94 44.27 34.53
C MET A 194 -8.70 45.13 33.50
N GLY A 195 -9.97 45.41 33.82
CA GLY A 195 -10.41 46.75 34.26
C GLY A 195 -10.86 47.78 33.22
N GLY A 196 -12.07 48.32 33.41
CA GLY A 196 -12.50 49.65 32.91
C GLY A 196 -13.67 49.62 31.92
N ILE A 197 -14.93 49.83 32.33
CA ILE A 197 -15.68 51.09 32.49
C ILE A 197 -16.13 51.79 31.18
N PHE A 198 -17.45 52.06 31.08
CA PHE A 198 -18.16 53.06 30.24
C PHE A 198 -18.11 52.88 28.69
N ASP A 199 -19.15 53.08 27.85
CA ASP A 199 -20.34 53.93 27.91
C ASP A 199 -21.50 53.44 27.00
N ILE A 200 -22.67 54.02 27.28
CA ILE A 200 -24.00 53.84 26.67
C ILE A 200 -24.21 54.82 25.49
N LEU A 201 -24.62 54.30 24.31
CA LEU A 201 -25.44 54.92 23.21
C LEU A 201 -24.95 56.25 22.55
N PRO A 202 -25.63 56.78 21.50
CA PRO A 202 -26.17 56.18 20.26
C PRO A 202 -25.82 57.01 18.99
N ILE A 203 -26.11 56.49 17.78
CA ILE A 203 -27.11 57.04 16.83
C ILE A 203 -27.74 55.84 16.10
#